data_AF-A0A970HP62-F1
#
_entry.id   AF-A0A970HP62-F1
#
_cell.length_a   1.000
_cell.length_b   1.000
_cell.length_c   1.000
_cell.angle_alpha   90.00
_cell.angle_beta   90.00
_cell.angle_gamma   90.00
#
_symmetry.space_group_name_H-M   'P 1'
#
loop_
_entity.id
_entity.type
_entity.pdbx_description
1 polymer ?
#
loop_
_entity_poly.entity_id
_entity_poly.type
_entity_poly.pdbx_seq_one_letter_code
_entity_poly.pdbx_strand_id
1 'polypeptide(L)'
;MNHNNYESPLSGRYASLEMQRIFSPDEKFATWRRLWVALAEAERELGLPITDEQIAELRAHINDIDYELAEKYEREVRHDVMAHVKAYGDVCPHAKGIIH
;
A
#
# COMPACT_ATOMS: atom_id res chain seq x y z
N MET A 1 -0.03 22.43 13.65
CA MET A 1 -0.48 22.86 12.31
C MET A 1 0.54 23.82 11.77
N ASN A 2 1.01 23.58 10.55
CA ASN A 2 1.98 24.45 9.90
C ASN A 2 1.20 25.58 9.22
N HIS A 3 1.28 26.80 9.74
CA HIS A 3 0.50 27.94 9.23
C HIS A 3 1.08 28.55 7.95
N ASN A 4 2.24 28.08 7.47
CA ASN A 4 2.90 28.60 6.27
C ASN A 4 2.49 27.87 4.98
N ASN A 5 1.76 26.75 5.08
CA ASN A 5 1.33 25.96 3.94
C ASN A 5 -0.20 25.97 3.80
N TYR A 6 -0.69 25.81 2.57
CA TYR A 6 -2.12 25.58 2.33
C TYR A 6 -2.57 24.28 2.99
N GLU A 7 -3.64 24.35 3.75
CA GLU A 7 -4.36 23.19 4.28
C GLU A 7 -5.81 23.25 3.80
N SER A 8 -6.37 22.10 3.39
CA SER A 8 -7.77 22.06 2.98
C SER A 8 -8.68 22.23 4.21
N PRO A 9 -9.63 23.19 4.22
CA PRO A 9 -10.55 23.34 5.33
C PRO A 9 -11.50 22.13 5.44
N LEU A 10 -11.63 21.32 4.38
CA LEU A 10 -12.35 20.05 4.43
C LEU A 10 -11.66 19.07 5.39
N SER A 11 -10.33 18.94 5.33
CA SER A 11 -9.61 18.05 6.25
C SER A 11 -9.38 18.68 7.63
N GLY A 12 -9.10 19.99 7.71
CA GLY A 12 -8.77 20.63 8.99
C GLY A 12 -9.95 21.07 9.85
N ARG A 13 -11.15 21.26 9.27
CA ARG A 13 -12.27 21.92 9.97
C ARG A 13 -13.65 21.29 9.76
N TYR A 14 -13.96 20.83 8.54
CA TYR A 14 -15.36 20.54 8.18
C TYR A 14 -15.71 19.06 8.12
N ALA A 15 -14.85 18.18 7.57
CA ALA A 15 -15.20 16.78 7.38
C ALA A 15 -15.05 15.98 8.69
N SER A 16 -15.89 14.97 8.87
CA SER A 16 -15.78 14.04 10.00
C SER A 16 -14.51 13.20 9.93
N LEU A 17 -14.06 12.67 11.06
CA LEU A 17 -12.84 11.85 11.12
C LEU A 17 -12.96 10.58 10.28
N GLU A 18 -14.16 10.00 10.21
CA GLU A 18 -14.44 8.81 9.41
C GLU A 18 -14.25 9.09 7.91
N MET A 19 -14.78 10.22 7.43
CA MET A 19 -14.63 10.62 6.03
C MET A 19 -13.17 10.94 5.69
N GLN A 20 -12.46 11.62 6.59
CA GLN A 20 -11.03 11.90 6.41
C GLN A 20 -10.21 10.61 6.31
N ARG A 21 -10.53 9.60 7.13
CA ARG A 21 -9.86 8.30 7.08
C ARG A 21 -10.05 7.59 5.74
N ILE A 22 -11.26 7.60 5.17
CA ILE A 22 -11.54 6.97 3.86
C ILE A 22 -10.59 7.50 2.77
N PHE A 23 -10.29 8.80 2.79
CA PHE A 23 -9.39 9.45 1.83
C PHE A 23 -7.94 9.56 2.31
N SER A 24 -7.58 8.92 3.42
CA SER A 24 -6.23 8.96 3.95
C SER A 24 -5.26 8.12 3.11
N PRO A 25 -3.96 8.47 3.10
CA PRO A 25 -2.92 7.63 2.51
C PRO A 25 -2.90 6.22 3.10
N ASP A 26 -3.10 6.07 4.42
CA ASP A 26 -3.16 4.76 5.08
C ASP A 26 -4.26 3.89 4.48
N GLU A 27 -5.48 4.41 4.37
CA GLU A 27 -6.60 3.63 3.83
C GLU A 27 -6.38 3.31 2.33
N LYS A 28 -5.88 4.27 1.54
CA LYS A 28 -5.55 4.05 0.12
C LYS A 28 -4.55 2.90 -0.05
N PHE A 29 -3.39 3.01 0.59
CA PHE A 29 -2.27 2.10 0.33
C PHE A 29 -2.40 0.76 1.07
N ALA A 30 -3.04 0.72 2.23
CA ALA A 30 -3.45 -0.54 2.84
C ALA A 30 -4.48 -1.26 1.95
N THR A 31 -5.41 -0.52 1.33
CA THR A 31 -6.36 -1.10 0.37
C THR A 31 -5.65 -1.63 -0.89
N TRP A 32 -4.64 -0.95 -1.42
CA TRP A 32 -3.80 -1.51 -2.50
C TRP A 32 -3.18 -2.86 -2.12
N ARG A 33 -2.61 -2.95 -0.91
CA ARG A 33 -2.03 -4.20 -0.40
C ARG A 33 -3.08 -5.31 -0.23
N ARG A 34 -4.29 -4.97 0.24
CA ARG A 34 -5.43 -5.91 0.30
C ARG A 34 -5.82 -6.42 -1.10
N LEU A 35 -5.80 -5.54 -2.10
CA LEU A 35 -6.08 -5.92 -3.50
C LEU A 35 -5.00 -6.86 -4.06
N TRP A 36 -3.72 -6.60 -3.79
CA TRP A 36 -2.64 -7.50 -4.21
C TRP A 36 -2.69 -8.86 -3.50
N VAL A 37 -3.07 -8.89 -2.22
CA VAL A 37 -3.34 -10.17 -1.52
C VAL A 37 -4.48 -10.92 -2.19
N ALA A 38 -5.61 -10.25 -2.46
CA ALA A 38 -6.76 -10.89 -3.10
C ALA A 38 -6.43 -11.40 -4.52
N LEU A 39 -5.60 -10.66 -5.26
CA LEU A 39 -5.07 -11.09 -6.56
C LEU A 39 -4.26 -12.38 -6.42
N ALA A 40 -3.25 -12.38 -5.55
CA ALA A 40 -2.39 -13.56 -5.34
C ALA A 40 -3.19 -14.80 -4.88
N GLU A 41 -4.24 -14.59 -4.08
CA GLU A 41 -5.15 -15.67 -3.65
C GLU A 41 -5.96 -16.26 -4.80
N ALA A 42 -6.54 -15.40 -5.65
CA ALA A 42 -7.29 -15.83 -6.82
C ALA A 42 -6.38 -16.51 -7.86
N GLU A 43 -5.18 -15.98 -8.08
CA GLU A 43 -4.16 -16.56 -8.96
C GLU A 43 -3.73 -17.95 -8.48
N ARG A 44 -3.50 -18.13 -7.17
CA ARG A 44 -3.23 -19.45 -6.57
C ARG A 44 -4.41 -20.40 -6.79
N GLU A 45 -5.64 -19.97 -6.53
CA GLU A 45 -6.84 -20.79 -6.73
C GLU A 45 -6.99 -21.26 -8.19
N LEU A 46 -6.55 -20.43 -9.14
CA LEU A 46 -6.51 -20.75 -10.58
C LEU A 46 -5.28 -21.57 -11.00
N GLY A 47 -4.39 -21.93 -10.07
CA GLY A 47 -3.26 -22.83 -10.29
C GLY A 47 -1.93 -22.17 -10.65
N LEU A 48 -1.79 -20.85 -10.48
CA LEU A 48 -0.48 -20.21 -10.59
C LEU A 48 0.44 -20.60 -9.42
N PRO A 49 1.78 -20.64 -9.62
CA PRO A 49 2.73 -21.12 -8.63
C PRO A 49 2.98 -20.09 -7.52
N ILE A 50 1.96 -19.86 -6.68
CA ILE A 50 1.98 -18.97 -5.52
C ILE A 50 1.81 -19.84 -4.27
N THR A 51 2.67 -19.69 -3.28
CA THR A 51 2.60 -20.49 -2.05
C THR A 51 1.76 -19.83 -0.98
N ASP A 52 1.24 -20.63 -0.04
CA ASP A 52 0.50 -20.11 1.11
C ASP A 52 1.38 -19.23 2.00
N GLU A 53 2.68 -19.53 2.08
CA GLU A 53 3.66 -18.70 2.82
C GLU A 53 3.82 -17.32 2.19
N GLN A 54 3.84 -17.21 0.85
CA GLN A 54 3.90 -15.91 0.17
C GLN A 54 2.66 -15.07 0.48
N ILE A 55 1.47 -15.67 0.40
CA ILE A 55 0.22 -14.96 0.71
C ILE A 55 0.13 -14.58 2.19
N ALA A 56 0.58 -15.46 3.10
CA ALA A 56 0.63 -15.18 4.52
C ALA A 56 1.58 -14.02 4.85
N GLU A 57 2.76 -13.97 4.21
CA GLU A 57 3.72 -12.87 4.33
C GLU A 57 3.09 -11.54 3.88
N LEU A 58 2.43 -11.52 2.72
CA LEU A 58 1.68 -10.33 2.28
C LEU A 58 0.63 -9.92 3.32
N ARG A 59 -0.20 -10.86 3.79
CA ARG A 59 -1.27 -10.56 4.77
C ARG A 59 -0.72 -9.95 6.06
N ALA A 60 0.44 -10.40 6.53
CA ALA A 60 1.07 -9.90 7.75
C ALA A 60 1.46 -8.42 7.64
N HIS A 61 1.84 -7.97 6.44
CA HIS A 61 2.40 -6.64 6.21
C HIS A 61 1.43 -5.66 5.53
N ILE A 62 0.11 -5.90 5.52
CA ILE A 62 -0.86 -4.99 4.88
C ILE A 62 -0.78 -3.55 5.41
N ASN A 63 -0.56 -3.38 6.72
CA ASN A 63 -0.56 -2.06 7.37
C ASN A 63 0.86 -1.50 7.63
N ASP A 64 1.91 -2.23 7.26
CA ASP A 64 3.30 -1.86 7.55
C ASP A 64 3.86 -0.99 6.41
N ILE A 65 3.33 0.22 6.27
CA ILE A 65 3.62 1.10 5.13
C ILE A 65 4.77 2.05 5.46
N ASP A 66 5.94 1.81 4.84
CA ASP A 66 7.05 2.75 4.88
C ASP A 66 6.89 3.81 3.78
N TYR A 67 6.36 4.98 4.18
CA TYR A 67 6.13 6.11 3.30
C TYR A 67 7.41 6.77 2.78
N GLU A 68 8.48 6.79 3.58
CA GLU A 68 9.75 7.38 3.18
C GLU A 68 10.42 6.53 2.10
N LEU A 69 10.38 5.20 2.25
CA LEU A 69 10.87 4.26 1.25
C LEU A 69 10.05 4.30 -0.03
N ALA A 70 8.71 4.36 0.08
CA ALA A 70 7.84 4.52 -1.08
C ALA A 70 8.15 5.82 -1.84
N GLU A 71 8.31 6.95 -1.14
CA GLU A 71 8.67 8.21 -1.78
C GLU A 71 10.06 8.15 -2.45
N LYS A 72 11.04 7.50 -1.80
CA LYS A 72 12.36 7.27 -2.41
C LYS A 72 12.24 6.48 -3.70
N TYR A 73 11.51 5.37 -3.69
CA TYR A 73 11.30 4.60 -4.92
C TYR A 73 10.52 5.37 -5.97
N GLU A 74 9.52 6.17 -5.58
CA GLU A 74 8.76 6.99 -6.53
C GLU A 74 9.65 8.03 -7.22
N ARG A 75 10.62 8.64 -6.51
CA ARG A 75 11.61 9.53 -7.11
C ARG A 75 12.50 8.81 -8.13
N GLU A 76 12.84 7.55 -7.88
CA GLU A 76 13.65 6.72 -8.77
C GLU A 76 12.87 6.25 -10.00
N VAL A 77 11.68 5.67 -9.80
CA VAL A 77 10.89 5.01 -10.86
C VAL A 77 9.87 5.92 -11.53
N ARG A 78 9.60 7.09 -10.95
CA ARG A 78 8.59 8.07 -11.41
C ARG A 78 7.18 7.48 -11.53
N HIS A 79 6.86 6.51 -10.68
CA HIS A 79 5.60 5.77 -10.70
C HIS A 79 5.22 5.29 -9.29
N ASP A 80 4.11 5.80 -8.75
CA ASP A 80 3.66 5.53 -7.38
C ASP A 80 3.29 4.05 -7.14
N VAL A 81 2.51 3.43 -8.04
CA VAL A 81 2.18 1.99 -7.95
C VAL A 81 3.45 1.15 -7.86
N MET A 82 4.39 1.32 -8.79
CA MET A 82 5.63 0.54 -8.80
C MET A 82 6.54 0.85 -7.61
N ALA A 83 6.49 2.07 -7.07
CA ALA A 83 7.18 2.41 -5.85
C ALA A 83 6.62 1.64 -4.64
N HIS A 84 5.30 1.57 -4.53
CA HIS A 84 4.63 0.78 -3.49
C HIS A 84 4.80 -0.72 -3.68
N VAL A 85 4.85 -1.24 -4.91
CA VAL A 85 5.21 -2.65 -5.19
C VAL A 85 6.61 -2.96 -4.69
N LYS A 86 7.60 -2.10 -5.00
CA LYS A 86 8.98 -2.27 -4.51
C LYS A 86 9.07 -2.21 -2.99
N ALA A 87 8.50 -1.17 -2.37
CA ALA A 87 8.53 -0.99 -0.93
C ALA A 87 7.83 -2.15 -0.19
N TYR A 88 6.72 -2.66 -0.72
CA TYR A 88 6.02 -3.80 -0.14
C TYR A 88 6.80 -5.11 -0.32
N GLY A 89 7.42 -5.30 -1.49
CA GLY A 89 8.28 -6.45 -1.75
C GLY A 89 9.55 -6.49 -0.88
N ASP A 90 10.01 -5.36 -0.34
CA ASP A 90 11.16 -5.33 0.56
C ASP A 90 10.84 -5.88 1.96
N VAL A 91 9.61 -5.68 2.44
CA VAL A 91 9.12 -6.31 3.68
C VAL A 91 8.53 -7.70 3.45
N CYS A 92 8.25 -8.06 2.19
CA CYS A 92 7.77 -9.38 1.79
C CYS A 92 8.75 -10.07 0.81
N PRO A 93 9.97 -10.42 1.24
CA PRO A 93 11.02 -10.93 0.35
C PRO A 93 10.66 -12.24 -0.35
N HIS A 94 9.83 -13.10 0.26
CA HIS A 94 9.41 -14.36 -0.37
C HIS A 94 8.30 -14.13 -1.39
N ALA A 95 7.42 -13.16 -1.15
CA ALA A 95 6.32 -12.81 -2.03
C ALA A 95 6.67 -11.75 -3.10
N LYS A 96 7.83 -11.08 -3.01
CA LYS A 96 8.23 -9.97 -3.89
C LYS A 96 8.04 -10.24 -5.39
N GLY A 97 8.31 -11.48 -5.83
CA GLY A 97 8.21 -11.87 -7.23
C GLY A 97 6.80 -12.10 -7.76
N ILE A 98 5.77 -12.09 -6.90
CA ILE A 98 4.38 -12.37 -7.24
C ILE A 98 3.43 -11.18 -6.95
N ILE A 99 3.97 -10.01 -6.59
CA ILE A 99 3.17 -8.80 -6.36
C ILE A 99 2.95 -8.08 -7.70
N HIS A 100 1.66 -7.83 -8.02
CA HIS A 100 1.16 -7.14 -9.22
C HIS A 100 1.35 -7.92 -10.54
#